data_AF-A0A7C1TMS9-F1
#
_entry.id   AF-A0A7C1TMS9-F1
#
_cell.length_a   1.000
_cell.length_b   1.000
_cell.length_c   1.000
_cell.angle_alpha   90.00
_cell.angle_beta   90.00
_cell.angle_gamma   90.00
#
_symmetry.space_group_name_H-M   'P 1'
#
loop_
_entity.id
_entity.type
_entity.pdbx_description
1 polymer ?
#
loop_
_entity_poly.entity_id
_entity_poly.type
_entity_poly.pdbx_seq_one_letter_code
_entity_poly.pdbx_strand_id
1 'polypeptide(L)'
;MQWLRIKEWFRNGLERLRWLASLFSDRLHIELAIIKLLNNIEAVKKRRAEAVLRLGERVLQLKDSPSHDVFTDQEVRAVLKEIEAVNGELDELKGKVSELSRLED
;
A
#
# COMPACT_ATOMS: atom_id res chain seq x y z
N MET A 1 49.47 28.97 -4.49
CA MET A 1 48.66 29.36 -3.30
C MET A 1 47.15 29.30 -3.53
N GLN A 2 46.58 29.76 -4.66
CA GLN A 2 45.11 29.74 -4.87
C GLN A 2 44.54 28.39 -5.31
N TRP A 3 45.29 27.60 -6.07
CA TRP A 3 44.88 26.27 -6.55
C TRP A 3 44.65 25.25 -5.42
N LEU A 4 45.47 25.30 -4.36
CA LEU A 4 45.33 24.47 -3.16
C LEU A 4 43.99 24.76 -2.45
N ARG A 5 43.62 26.03 -2.33
CA ARG A 5 42.33 26.43 -1.76
C ARG A 5 41.16 25.91 -2.58
N ILE A 6 41.18 26.05 -3.91
CA ILE A 6 40.07 25.56 -4.77
C ILE A 6 39.90 24.05 -4.62
N LYS A 7 41.00 23.29 -4.58
CA LYS A 7 40.98 21.83 -4.38
C LYS A 7 40.40 21.43 -3.02
N GLU A 8 40.71 22.21 -1.99
CA GLU A 8 40.23 21.99 -0.63
C GLU A 8 38.73 22.32 -0.47
N TRP A 9 38.26 23.39 -1.12
CA TRP A 9 36.83 23.71 -1.21
C TRP A 9 36.03 22.62 -1.94
N PHE A 10 36.56 22.09 -3.05
CA PHE A 10 35.92 20.98 -3.76
C PHE A 10 35.87 19.70 -2.92
N ARG A 11 36.96 19.36 -2.23
CA ARG A 11 37.00 18.20 -1.32
C ARG A 11 35.96 18.31 -0.22
N ASN A 12 35.90 19.48 0.43
CA ASN A 12 34.93 19.76 1.50
C ASN A 12 33.48 19.74 0.97
N GLY A 13 33.25 20.21 -0.26
CA GLY A 13 31.94 20.13 -0.92
C GLY A 13 31.53 18.69 -1.24
N LEU A 14 32.46 17.87 -1.73
CA LEU A 14 32.24 16.45 -2.00
C LEU A 14 31.96 15.66 -0.71
N GLU A 15 32.65 15.95 0.38
CA GLU A 15 32.38 15.33 1.68
C GLU A 15 30.99 15.68 2.21
N ARG A 16 30.56 16.95 2.06
CA ARG A 16 29.20 17.37 2.46
C ARG A 16 28.13 16.70 1.61
N LEU A 17 28.33 16.61 0.29
CA LEU A 17 27.41 15.90 -0.59
C LEU A 17 27.35 14.41 -0.26
N ARG A 18 28.49 13.79 0.06
CA ARG A 18 28.55 12.39 0.49
C ARG A 18 27.78 12.17 1.80
N TRP A 19 27.91 13.08 2.76
CA TRP A 19 27.18 13.04 4.03
C TRP A 19 25.66 13.22 3.83
N LEU A 20 25.26 14.18 2.98
CA LEU A 20 23.85 14.35 2.61
C LEU A 20 23.31 13.12 1.88
N ALA A 21 24.06 12.56 0.94
CA ALA A 21 23.68 11.35 0.22
C ALA A 21 23.54 10.13 1.14
N SER A 22 24.42 9.97 2.14
CA SER A 22 24.26 8.89 3.12
C SER A 22 23.00 9.05 3.95
N LEU A 23 22.69 10.26 4.44
CA LEU A 23 21.46 10.51 5.19
C LEU A 23 20.20 10.32 4.35
N PHE A 24 20.24 10.73 3.09
CA PHE A 24 19.09 10.64 2.19
C PHE A 24 18.85 9.21 1.70
N SER A 25 19.92 8.44 1.45
CA SER A 25 19.85 7.04 1.02
C SER A 25 19.15 6.16 2.04
N ASP A 26 19.46 6.34 3.32
CA ASP A 26 18.93 5.49 4.40
C ASP A 26 17.42 5.73 4.61
N ARG A 27 16.96 6.98 4.46
CA ARG A 27 15.53 7.35 4.60
C ARG A 27 14.70 7.04 3.36
N LEU A 28 15.26 7.25 2.16
CA LEU A 28 14.55 7.00 0.89
C LEU A 28 14.06 5.56 0.76
N HIS A 29 14.82 4.59 1.27
CA HIS A 29 14.43 3.19 1.17
C HIS A 29 13.13 2.90 1.94
N ILE A 30 12.99 3.48 3.13
CA ILE A 30 11.81 3.34 3.99
C ILE A 30 10.61 4.05 3.34
N GLU A 31 10.78 5.29 2.89
CA GLU A 31 9.71 6.04 2.23
C GLU A 31 9.22 5.36 0.95
N LEU A 32 10.13 4.83 0.12
CA LEU A 32 9.76 4.06 -1.07
C LEU A 32 9.03 2.75 -0.72
N ALA A 33 9.41 2.08 0.37
CA ALA A 33 8.71 0.89 0.84
C ALA A 33 7.29 1.23 1.32
N ILE A 34 7.11 2.34 2.05
CA ILE A 34 5.81 2.84 2.50
C ILE A 34 4.93 3.18 1.28
N ILE A 35 5.45 3.93 0.30
CA ILE A 35 4.71 4.30 -0.92
C ILE A 35 4.25 3.04 -1.68
N LYS A 36 5.12 2.03 -1.83
CA LYS A 36 4.76 0.76 -2.47
C LYS A 36 3.63 0.05 -1.72
N LEU A 37 3.68 0.02 -0.38
CA LEU A 37 2.64 -0.59 0.42
C LEU A 37 1.31 0.17 0.32
N LEU A 38 1.35 1.51 0.30
CA LEU A 38 0.15 2.33 0.11
C LEU A 38 -0.51 2.08 -1.24
N ASN A 39 0.28 1.98 -2.32
CA ASN A 39 -0.22 1.62 -3.64
C ASN A 39 -0.86 0.22 -3.64
N ASN A 40 -0.23 -0.75 -2.96
CA ASN A 40 -0.81 -2.09 -2.83
C ASN A 40 -2.14 -2.06 -2.06
N ILE A 41 -2.23 -1.29 -0.96
CA ILE A 41 -3.48 -1.10 -0.21
C ILE A 41 -4.57 -0.52 -1.11
N GLU A 42 -4.24 0.45 -1.97
CA GLU A 42 -5.20 1.05 -2.88
C GLU A 42 -5.69 0.06 -3.94
N ALA A 43 -4.80 -0.76 -4.51
CA ALA A 43 -5.17 -1.84 -5.43
C ALA A 43 -6.11 -2.87 -4.77
N VAL A 44 -5.82 -3.27 -3.52
CA VAL A 44 -6.64 -4.23 -2.76
C VAL A 44 -8.00 -3.60 -2.39
N LYS A 45 -8.04 -2.31 -2.02
CA LYS A 45 -9.30 -1.58 -1.81
C LYS A 45 -10.17 -1.54 -3.07
N LYS A 46 -9.55 -1.38 -4.24
CA LYS A 46 -10.27 -1.41 -5.52
C LYS A 46 -10.89 -2.78 -5.77
N ARG A 47 -10.12 -3.87 -5.57
CA ARG A 47 -10.64 -5.25 -5.65
C ARG A 47 -11.82 -5.48 -4.69
N ARG A 48 -11.74 -4.97 -3.47
CA ARG A 48 -12.85 -5.01 -2.50
C ARG A 48 -14.10 -4.30 -3.03
N ALA A 49 -13.94 -3.11 -3.59
CA ALA A 49 -15.06 -2.34 -4.13
C ALA A 49 -15.75 -3.09 -5.29
N GLU A 50 -14.97 -3.71 -6.17
CA GLU A 50 -15.48 -4.54 -7.27
C GLU A 50 -16.21 -5.79 -6.76
N ALA A 51 -15.71 -6.46 -5.72
CA ALA A 51 -16.40 -7.58 -5.09
C ALA A 51 -17.73 -7.16 -4.45
N VAL A 52 -17.77 -6.01 -3.77
CA VAL A 52 -19.00 -5.46 -3.18
C VAL A 52 -20.03 -5.09 -4.25
N LEU A 53 -19.59 -4.52 -5.37
CA LEU A 53 -20.48 -4.24 -6.51
C LEU A 53 -21.09 -5.52 -7.07
N ARG A 54 -20.27 -6.54 -7.35
CA ARG A 54 -20.73 -7.86 -7.81
C ARG A 54 -21.73 -8.48 -6.84
N LEU A 55 -21.47 -8.39 -5.53
CA LEU A 55 -22.39 -8.84 -4.50
C LEU A 55 -23.74 -8.10 -4.59
N GLY A 56 -23.71 -6.77 -4.68
CA GLY A 56 -24.91 -5.94 -4.78
C GLY A 56 -25.75 -6.27 -6.02
N GLU A 57 -25.11 -6.43 -7.17
CA GLU A 57 -25.76 -6.84 -8.42
C GLU A 57 -26.44 -8.20 -8.28
N ARG A 58 -25.75 -9.19 -7.67
CA ARG A 58 -26.31 -10.52 -7.45
C ARG A 58 -27.51 -10.50 -6.50
N VAL A 59 -27.42 -9.73 -5.41
CA VAL A 59 -28.53 -9.55 -4.46
C VAL A 59 -29.75 -8.92 -5.14
N LEU A 60 -29.54 -7.93 -6.01
CA LEU A 60 -30.63 -7.31 -6.77
C LEU A 60 -31.31 -8.30 -7.74
N GLN A 61 -30.53 -9.12 -8.45
CA GLN A 61 -31.07 -10.18 -9.31
C GLN A 61 -31.91 -11.22 -8.54
N LEU A 62 -31.48 -11.55 -7.32
CA LEU A 62 -32.18 -12.48 -6.44
C LEU A 62 -33.48 -11.86 -5.88
N LYS A 63 -33.51 -10.55 -5.63
CA LYS A 63 -34.73 -9.84 -5.23
C LYS A 63 -35.82 -9.91 -6.30
N ASP A 64 -35.44 -9.83 -7.57
CA ASP A 64 -36.37 -9.92 -8.70
C ASP A 64 -36.83 -11.38 -8.99
N SER A 65 -36.23 -12.37 -8.31
CA SER A 65 -36.54 -13.80 -8.44
C SER A 65 -37.28 -14.33 -7.19
N PRO A 66 -38.55 -14.77 -7.28
CA PRO A 66 -39.43 -14.94 -6.12
C PRO A 66 -39.12 -16.04 -5.08
N SER A 67 -38.00 -16.77 -5.15
CA SER A 67 -37.87 -18.01 -4.34
C SER A 67 -36.52 -18.33 -3.70
N HIS A 68 -35.52 -17.46 -3.78
CA HIS A 68 -34.19 -17.79 -3.26
C HIS A 68 -33.78 -16.84 -2.14
N ASP A 69 -33.53 -17.40 -0.95
CA ASP A 69 -32.89 -16.67 0.14
C ASP A 69 -31.47 -16.26 -0.29
N VAL A 70 -31.21 -14.95 -0.24
CA VAL A 70 -29.97 -14.30 -0.63
C VAL A 70 -28.75 -14.95 0.02
N PHE A 71 -28.85 -15.36 1.29
CA PHE A 71 -27.72 -15.92 2.03
C PHE A 71 -27.50 -17.42 1.76
N THR A 72 -28.43 -18.07 1.07
CA THR A 72 -28.27 -19.45 0.61
C THR A 72 -27.69 -19.56 -0.79
N ASP A 73 -27.66 -18.45 -1.55
CA ASP A 73 -27.08 -18.41 -2.87
C ASP A 73 -25.55 -18.65 -2.81
N GLN A 74 -25.08 -19.59 -3.65
CA GLN A 74 -23.69 -20.02 -3.66
C GLN A 74 -22.75 -18.90 -4.12
N GLU A 75 -23.20 -18.05 -5.04
CA GLU A 75 -22.43 -16.94 -5.58
C GLU A 75 -22.28 -15.83 -4.53
N VAL A 76 -23.37 -15.51 -3.81
CA VAL A 76 -23.34 -14.60 -2.65
C VAL A 76 -22.35 -15.08 -1.59
N ARG A 77 -22.39 -16.37 -1.21
CA ARG A 77 -21.44 -16.93 -0.23
C ARG A 77 -19.99 -16.89 -0.71
N ALA A 78 -19.76 -17.15 -1.99
CA ALA A 78 -18.42 -17.09 -2.57
C ALA A 78 -17.85 -15.67 -2.52
N VAL A 79 -18.65 -14.68 -2.90
CA VAL A 79 -18.24 -13.26 -2.89
C VAL A 79 -18.04 -12.75 -1.46
N LEU A 80 -18.85 -13.20 -0.49
CA LEU A 80 -18.63 -12.87 0.92
C LEU A 80 -17.29 -13.40 1.46
N LYS A 81 -16.93 -14.64 1.11
CA LYS A 81 -15.61 -15.20 1.44
C LYS A 81 -14.47 -14.44 0.76
N GLU A 82 -14.66 -14.00 -0.48
CA GLU A 82 -13.69 -13.15 -1.19
C GLU A 82 -13.49 -11.81 -0.45
N ILE A 83 -14.58 -11.18 0.00
CA ILE A 83 -14.52 -9.93 0.78
C ILE A 83 -13.81 -10.14 2.13
N GLU A 84 -14.07 -11.23 2.84
CA GLU A 84 -13.38 -11.57 4.09
C GLU A 84 -11.88 -11.75 3.87
N ALA A 85 -11.48 -12.50 2.83
CA ALA A 85 -10.07 -12.71 2.49
C ALA A 85 -9.37 -11.38 2.15
N VAL A 86 -10.04 -10.53 1.36
CA VAL A 86 -9.52 -9.21 0.98
C VAL A 86 -9.43 -8.26 2.19
N ASN A 87 -10.35 -8.33 3.14
CA ASN A 87 -10.25 -7.56 4.38
C ASN A 87 -9.06 -8.02 5.24
N GLY A 88 -8.82 -9.34 5.33
CA GLY A 88 -7.63 -9.88 6.00
C GLY A 88 -6.33 -9.36 5.37
N GLU A 89 -6.24 -9.39 4.03
CA GLU A 89 -5.10 -8.86 3.28
C GLU A 89 -4.89 -7.35 3.55
N LEU A 90 -5.97 -6.56 3.62
CA LEU A 90 -5.91 -5.13 3.92
C LEU A 90 -5.38 -4.86 5.33
N ASP A 91 -5.82 -5.63 6.31
CA ASP A 91 -5.43 -5.41 7.70
C ASP A 91 -3.97 -5.83 7.94
N GLU A 92 -3.48 -6.89 7.28
CA GLU A 92 -2.05 -7.22 7.27
C GLU A 92 -1.21 -6.12 6.62
N LEU A 93 -1.64 -5.58 5.46
CA LEU A 93 -0.91 -4.52 4.76
C LEU A 93 -0.87 -3.22 5.58
N LYS A 94 -1.97 -2.84 6.22
CA LYS A 94 -2.01 -1.70 7.15
C LYS A 94 -1.09 -1.93 8.36
N GLY A 95 -1.06 -3.15 8.89
CA GLY A 95 -0.14 -3.54 9.96
C GLY A 95 1.32 -3.28 9.57
N LYS A 96 1.73 -3.77 8.39
CA LYS A 96 3.09 -3.55 7.84
C LYS A 96 3.44 -2.07 7.66
N VAL A 97 2.48 -1.25 7.20
CA VAL A 97 2.69 0.21 7.11
C VAL A 97 2.87 0.84 8.48
N SER A 98 2.06 0.44 9.47
CA SER A 98 2.17 0.95 10.85
C SER A 98 3.49 0.56 11.51
N GLU A 99 4.03 -0.63 11.21
CA GLU A 99 5.34 -1.06 11.70
C GLU A 99 6.48 -0.26 11.06
N LEU A 100 6.44 -0.05 9.73
CA LEU A 100 7.46 0.75 9.04
C LEU A 100 7.44 2.22 9.45
N SER A 101 6.25 2.80 9.66
CA SER A 101 6.12 4.17 10.17
C SER A 101 6.72 4.34 11.57
N ARG A 102 6.64 3.30 12.43
CA ARG A 102 7.27 3.30 13.75
C ARG A 102 8.79 3.15 13.71
N LEU A 103 9.35 2.65 12.61
CA LEU A 103 10.79 2.55 12.41
C LEU A 103 11.38 3.84 11.80
N GLU A 104 10.53 4.73 11.28
CA GLU A 104 10.90 6.07 10.78
C GLU A 104 11.04 7.10 11.92
N ASP A 105 10.26 6.95 13.00
CA ASP A 105 10.28 7.78 14.22
C ASP A 105 11.40 7.42 15.20
#